data_AF-G1C6A4-F1
#
_entry.id   AF-G1C6A4-F1
#
_cell.length_a   1.000
_cell.length_b   1.000
_cell.length_c   1.000
_cell.angle_alpha   90.00
_cell.angle_beta   90.00
_cell.angle_gamma   90.00
#
_symmetry.space_group_name_H-M   'P 1'
#
loop_
_entity.id
_entity.type
_entity.pdbx_description
1 polymer ?
#
loop_
_entity_poly.entity_id
_entity_poly.type
_entity_poly.pdbx_seq_one_letter_code
_entity_poly.pdbx_strand_id
1 'polypeptide(L)' 'SYRCKPRDIITTKDKQRSKALIQNYIASPPPEELPKHLTIDSFQYKGLVNQIIDSKWIGLKINELLVVEYYSRQT' A
#
# COMPACT_ATOMS: atom_id res chain seq x y z
N SER A 1 8.55 6.28 -10.60
CA SER A 1 7.57 5.69 -9.67
C SER A 1 6.33 5.27 -10.46
N TYR A 2 5.64 4.22 -10.04
CA TYR A 2 4.35 3.80 -10.64
C TYR A 2 3.20 4.22 -9.71
N ARG A 3 2.11 4.76 -10.27
CA ARG A 3 0.95 5.23 -9.50
C ARG A 3 -0.22 4.26 -9.66
N CYS A 4 -0.54 3.53 -8.60
CA CYS A 4 -1.71 2.64 -8.58
C CYS A 4 -3.01 3.46 -8.60
N LYS A 5 -4.03 2.91 -9.26
CA LYS A 5 -5.38 3.46 -9.34
C LYS A 5 -6.36 2.57 -8.56
N PRO A 6 -7.51 3.11 -8.14
CA PRO A 6 -8.59 2.29 -7.62
C PRO A 6 -8.95 1.18 -8.61
N ARG A 7 -9.23 0.00 -8.08
CA ARG A 7 -9.49 -1.28 -8.77
C ARG A 7 -8.27 -1.93 -9.42
N ASP A 8 -7.06 -1.39 -9.24
CA ASP A 8 -5.85 -2.07 -9.66
C ASP A 8 -5.65 -3.36 -8.85
N ILE A 9 -5.29 -4.43 -9.57
CA ILE A 9 -4.95 -5.72 -8.98
C ILE A 9 -3.42 -5.85 -8.98
N ILE A 10 -2.85 -6.04 -7.79
CA ILE A 10 -1.42 -6.22 -7.57
C ILE A 10 -1.15 -7.71 -7.43
N THR A 11 -0.38 -8.28 -8.36
CA THR A 11 -0.01 -9.71 -8.34
C THR A 11 1.48 -9.88 -8.54
N THR A 12 2.02 -11.02 -8.12
CA THR A 12 3.38 -11.42 -8.52
C THR A 12 3.40 -12.14 -9.85
N LYS A 13 4.60 -12.15 -10.43
CA LYS A 13 4.91 -13.02 -11.56
C LYS A 13 4.67 -14.48 -11.18
N ASP A 14 4.18 -15.26 -12.15
CA ASP A 14 4.01 -16.70 -12.00
C ASP A 14 5.37 -17.43 -12.06
N LYS A 15 6.15 -17.28 -11.00
CA LYS A 15 7.38 -18.02 -10.74
C LYS A 15 7.33 -18.52 -9.30
N GLN A 16 7.82 -19.73 -9.07
CA GLN A 16 7.82 -20.33 -7.72
C GLN A 16 8.55 -19.47 -6.69
N ARG A 17 9.70 -18.90 -7.07
CA ARG A 17 10.47 -18.01 -6.18
C ARG A 17 9.69 -16.76 -5.75
N SER A 18 8.96 -16.11 -6.65
CA SER A 18 8.19 -14.91 -6.30
C SER A 18 6.96 -15.24 -5.44
N LYS A 19 6.30 -16.37 -5.70
CA LYS A 19 5.18 -16.86 -4.88
C LYS A 19 5.63 -17.21 -3.47
N ALA A 20 6.75 -17.93 -3.31
CA ALA A 20 7.29 -18.31 -2.02
C ALA A 20 7.63 -17.09 -1.14
N LEU A 21 8.13 -16.00 -1.74
CA LEU A 21 8.42 -14.76 -0.99
C LEU A 21 7.16 -14.12 -0.40
N ILE A 22 6.07 -14.05 -1.17
CA ILE A 22 4.80 -13.51 -0.62
C ILE A 22 4.24 -14.45 0.44
N GLN A 23 4.26 -15.76 0.18
CA GLN A 23 3.74 -16.75 1.12
C GLN A 23 4.41 -16.63 2.49
N ASN A 24 5.74 -16.52 2.51
CA ASN A 24 6.48 -16.36 3.76
C ASN A 24 6.12 -15.05 4.47
N TYR A 25 5.88 -13.97 3.73
CA TYR A 25 5.50 -12.68 4.32
C TYR A 25 4.08 -12.70 4.89
N ILE A 26 3.10 -13.26 4.16
CA ILE A 26 1.70 -13.36 4.62
C ILE A 26 1.55 -14.37 5.77
N ALA A 27 2.38 -15.41 5.81
CA ALA A 27 2.41 -16.36 6.92
C ALA A 27 2.99 -15.75 8.21
N SER A 28 3.75 -14.65 8.10
CA SER A 28 4.27 -13.93 9.25
C SER A 28 3.17 -13.05 9.88
N PRO A 29 3.13 -12.90 11.22
CA PRO A 29 2.16 -12.03 11.87
C PRO A 29 2.33 -10.59 11.34
N PRO A 30 1.25 -9.94 10.90
CA PRO A 30 1.35 -8.60 10.36
C PRO A 30 1.78 -7.63 11.46
N PRO A 31 2.75 -6.73 11.19
CA PRO A 31 3.21 -5.75 12.16
C PRO A 31 2.13 -4.70 12.50
N GLU A 32 1.15 -4.52 11.62
CA GLU A 32 0.05 -3.56 11.76
C GLU A 32 -1.20 -4.06 11.02
N GLU A 33 -2.38 -3.60 11.43
CA GLU A 33 -3.62 -3.95 10.73
C GLU A 33 -3.63 -3.40 9.29
N LEU A 34 -4.14 -4.21 8.36
CA LEU A 34 -4.28 -3.81 6.96
C LEU A 34 -5.27 -2.63 6.84
N PRO A 35 -4.88 -1.54 6.16
CA PRO A 35 -5.75 -0.38 6.03
C PRO A 35 -6.93 -0.69 5.09
N LYS A 36 -8.08 -0.10 5.36
CA LYS A 36 -9.38 -0.42 4.69
C LYS A 36 -9.41 -0.18 3.17
N HIS A 37 -8.53 0.67 2.64
CA HIS A 37 -8.43 0.91 1.19
C HIS A 37 -7.68 -0.19 0.44
N LEU A 38 -7.12 -1.18 1.13
CA LEU A 38 -6.43 -2.32 0.55
C LEU A 38 -7.11 -3.62 0.97
N THR A 39 -7.14 -4.58 0.06
CA THR A 39 -7.57 -5.94 0.36
C THR A 39 -6.52 -6.92 -0.15
N ILE A 40 -6.23 -7.94 0.66
CA ILE A 40 -5.34 -9.02 0.29
C ILE A 40 -6.16 -10.31 0.27
N ASP A 41 -6.18 -10.98 -0.88
CA ASP A 41 -6.67 -12.34 -1.02
C ASP A 41 -5.52 -13.30 -0.69
N SER A 42 -5.55 -13.88 0.51
CA SER A 42 -4.54 -14.83 0.99
C SER A 42 -4.53 -16.16 0.24
N PHE A 43 -5.60 -16.51 -0.47
CA PHE A 43 -5.66 -17.74 -1.27
C PHE A 43 -4.99 -17.55 -2.63
N GLN A 44 -5.27 -16.44 -3.29
CA GLN A 44 -4.70 -16.15 -4.62
C GLN A 44 -3.39 -15.34 -4.55
N TYR A 45 -3.00 -14.86 -3.37
CA TYR A 45 -1.87 -13.95 -3.15
C TYR A 45 -1.95 -12.70 -4.03
N LYS A 46 -3.16 -12.13 -4.09
CA LYS A 46 -3.46 -10.92 -4.86
C LYS A 46 -3.83 -9.78 -3.93
N GLY A 47 -3.29 -8.61 -4.21
CA GLY A 47 -3.70 -7.35 -3.60
C GLY A 47 -4.71 -6.62 -4.50
N LEU A 48 -5.65 -5.92 -3.88
CA LEU A 48 -6.61 -5.04 -4.56
C LEU A 48 -6.54 -3.65 -3.94
N VAL A 49 -6.48 -2.63 -4.78
CA VAL A 49 -6.64 -1.24 -4.36
C VAL A 49 -8.13 -0.90 -4.44
N ASN A 50 -8.80 -0.76 -3.29
CA ASN A 50 -10.25 -0.56 -3.27
C ASN A 50 -10.63 0.87 -3.68
N GLN A 51 -9.89 1.86 -3.17
CA GLN A 51 -10.25 3.27 -3.29
C GLN A 51 -9.04 4.18 -3.10
N ILE A 52 -9.25 5.49 -3.32
CA ILE A 52 -8.30 6.54 -2.96
C ILE A 52 -8.21 6.61 -1.42
N ILE A 53 -7.00 6.80 -0.91
CA ILE A 53 -6.73 6.89 0.53
C ILE A 53 -7.28 8.19 1.13
N ASP A 54 -7.81 8.12 2.34
CA ASP A 54 -8.17 9.28 3.17
C ASP A 54 -6.91 9.75 3.93
N SER A 55 -6.72 11.05 4.12
CA SER A 55 -5.58 11.60 4.86
C SER A 55 -5.49 11.08 6.30
N LYS A 56 -6.61 10.65 6.89
CA LYS A 56 -6.65 10.03 8.22
C LYS A 56 -6.00 8.64 8.28
N TRP A 57 -5.81 7.97 7.14
CA TRP A 57 -5.25 6.60 7.05
C TRP A 57 -3.76 6.58 6.73
N ILE A 58 -3.11 7.74 6.78
CA ILE A 58 -1.67 7.85 6.57
C ILE A 58 -0.94 7.34 7.82
N GLY A 59 -0.02 6.38 7.64
CA GLY A 59 0.79 5.79 8.71
C GLY A 59 1.92 6.71 9.21
N LEU A 60 1.82 8.00 8.96
CA LEU A 60 2.82 9.00 9.32
C LEU A 60 2.15 10.19 10.01
N LYS A 61 2.54 10.46 11.24
CA LYS A 61 2.09 11.66 11.96
C LYS A 61 2.82 12.89 11.41
N ILE A 62 2.17 13.61 10.50
CA ILE A 62 2.72 14.80 9.85
C ILE A 62 1.69 15.93 9.79
N ASN A 63 2.16 17.18 9.82
CA ASN A 63 1.33 18.34 9.49
C ASN A 63 1.60 18.75 8.03
N GLU A 64 0.65 18.44 7.15
CA GLU A 64 0.74 18.71 5.71
C GLU A 64 0.90 20.22 5.41
N LEU A 65 0.35 21.10 6.25
CA LEU A 65 0.42 22.56 6.03
C LEU A 65 1.84 23.09 6.12
N LEU A 66 2.67 22.56 7.04
CA LEU A 66 4.08 22.98 7.16
C LEU A 66 4.88 22.62 5.90
N VAL A 67 4.55 21.50 5.25
CA VAL A 67 5.17 21.09 4.00
C VAL A 67 4.79 22.06 2.88
N VAL A 68 3.52 22.43 2.79
CA VAL A 68 3.02 23.42 1.82
C VAL A 68 3.69 24.78 2.02
N GLU A 69 3.79 25.26 3.26
CA GLU A 69 4.45 26.53 3.59
C GLU A 69 5.93 26.54 3.18
N TYR A 70 6.65 25.44 3.43
CA TYR A 70 8.06 25.32 3.06
C TYR A 70 8.24 25.42 1.53
N TYR A 71 7.48 24.65 0.76
CA TYR A 71 7.59 24.63 -0.70
C TYR A 71 7.02 25.89 -1.38
N SER A 72 6.16 26.64 -0.69
CA SER A 72 5.68 27.94 -1.20
C SER A 72 6.78 29.01 -1.28
N ARG A 73 7.89 28.83 -0.53
CA ARG A 73 9.07 29.71 -0.56
C ARG A 73 10.13 29.26 -1.56
N GLN A 74 9.97 28.07 -2.15
CA GLN A 74 10.78 27.58 -3.27
C GLN A 74 10.20 28.13 -4.57
N THR A 75 10.52 29.41 -4.82
CA THR A 75 10.46 30.03 -6.14
C THR A 75 11.86 30.24 -6.67
#